data_AF-A0A9Q1CP85-F1
#
_entry.id   AF-A0A9Q1CP85-F1
#
_cell.length_a   1.000
_cell.length_b   1.000
_cell.length_c   1.000
_cell.angle_alpha   90.00
_cell.angle_beta   90.00
_cell.angle_gamma   90.00
#
_symmetry.space_group_name_H-M   'P 1'
#
loop_
_entity.id
_entity.type
_entity.pdbx_description
1 polymer ?
#
loop_
_entity_poly.entity_id
_entity_poly.type
_entity_poly.pdbx_seq_one_letter_code
_entity_poly.pdbx_strand_id
1 'polypeptide(L)'
;MDIQYILDPYACAMYIVSYISKGQRGMSNLMQHATKEAKDGNLDIKQRVRHIGNKFLNHVEISAQEAVYLVLQMPLRKASRQFVFINTSPPEERTILLKPLHYIQQLPDGSTDIECMGLIKKYAARPKVLESYCLADFAAWFDVTTNNKKSESAMLDGNESEDGNEDELDIQEQDDNTTCYTVGALQFKKEEKPKL
;
A
#
# COMPACT_ATOMS: atom_id res chain seq x y z
N MET A 1 -15.57 -40.29 -0.71
CA MET A 1 -15.30 -39.24 -1.70
C MET A 1 -16.63 -38.64 -2.11
N ASP A 2 -16.75 -37.32 -2.08
CA ASP A 2 -17.87 -36.58 -2.70
C ASP A 2 -17.47 -36.29 -4.16
N ILE A 3 -18.24 -36.80 -5.12
CA ILE A 3 -18.07 -36.51 -6.55
C ILE A 3 -19.39 -35.91 -7.03
N GLN A 4 -19.35 -34.63 -7.42
CA GLN A 4 -20.50 -33.88 -7.93
C GLN A 4 -20.15 -33.24 -9.27
N TYR A 5 -21.11 -33.22 -10.20
CA TYR A 5 -20.97 -32.48 -11.45
C TYR A 5 -20.97 -30.98 -11.19
N ILE A 6 -19.97 -30.28 -11.72
CA ILE A 6 -19.88 -28.82 -11.63
C ILE A 6 -20.72 -28.22 -12.77
N LEU A 7 -21.83 -27.58 -12.40
CA LEU A 7 -22.73 -26.89 -13.34
C LEU A 7 -22.45 -25.38 -13.43
N ASP A 8 -21.73 -24.83 -12.44
CA ASP A 8 -21.37 -23.40 -12.35
C ASP A 8 -19.94 -23.25 -11.78
N PRO A 9 -19.01 -22.59 -12.51
CA PRO A 9 -17.65 -22.33 -12.03
C PRO A 9 -17.62 -21.52 -10.73
N TYR A 10 -18.56 -20.58 -10.54
CA TYR A 10 -18.62 -19.76 -9.32
C TYR A 10 -19.03 -20.62 -8.12
N ALA A 11 -20.05 -21.46 -8.27
CA ALA A 11 -20.42 -22.44 -7.25
C ALA A 11 -19.25 -23.37 -6.87
N CYS A 12 -18.43 -23.78 -7.83
CA CYS A 12 -17.23 -24.57 -7.56
C CYS A 12 -16.20 -23.80 -6.71
N ALA A 13 -15.87 -22.56 -7.10
CA ALA A 13 -14.96 -21.71 -6.34
C ALA A 13 -15.48 -21.47 -4.92
N MET A 14 -16.75 -21.13 -4.77
CA MET A 14 -17.42 -20.95 -3.48
C MET A 14 -17.38 -22.22 -2.63
N TYR A 15 -17.61 -23.40 -3.21
CA TYR A 15 -17.50 -24.67 -2.52
C TYR A 15 -16.08 -24.93 -2.01
N ILE A 16 -15.07 -24.75 -2.86
CA ILE A 16 -13.65 -24.92 -2.48
C ILE A 16 -13.29 -23.96 -1.34
N VAL A 17 -13.63 -22.67 -1.46
CA VAL A 17 -13.39 -21.67 -0.41
C VAL A 17 -14.11 -22.06 0.88
N SER A 18 -15.37 -22.48 0.81
CA SER A 18 -16.16 -22.90 1.97
C SER A 18 -15.61 -24.13 2.67
N TYR A 19 -14.96 -25.02 1.92
CA TYR A 19 -14.34 -26.23 2.44
C TYR A 19 -13.01 -25.92 3.11
N ILE A 20 -12.11 -25.17 2.45
CA ILE A 20 -10.81 -24.76 3.01
C ILE A 20 -11.01 -23.92 4.27
N SER A 21 -11.98 -23.00 4.26
CA SER A 21 -12.28 -22.13 5.41
C SER A 21 -13.14 -22.78 6.50
N LYS A 22 -13.51 -24.06 6.36
CA LYS A 22 -14.42 -24.74 7.31
C LYS A 22 -13.89 -24.75 8.75
N GLY A 23 -12.59 -24.95 8.93
CA GLY A 23 -11.93 -24.90 10.25
C GLY A 23 -11.79 -23.49 10.83
N GLN A 24 -11.90 -22.46 10.00
CA GLN A 24 -11.78 -21.06 10.40
C GLN A 24 -13.15 -20.38 10.62
N ARG A 25 -14.24 -21.15 10.68
CA ARG A 25 -15.58 -20.60 10.95
C ARG A 25 -15.62 -19.99 12.36
N GLY A 26 -16.10 -18.76 12.45
CA GLY A 26 -16.17 -18.01 13.71
C GLY A 26 -14.96 -17.11 14.00
N MET A 27 -13.88 -17.20 13.20
CA MET A 27 -12.72 -16.32 13.34
C MET A 27 -13.08 -14.84 13.18
N SER A 28 -14.03 -14.53 12.29
CA SER A 28 -14.55 -13.17 12.09
C SER A 28 -15.17 -12.59 13.37
N ASN A 29 -16.03 -13.36 14.04
CA ASN A 29 -16.65 -12.94 15.30
C ASN A 29 -15.59 -12.71 16.38
N LEU A 30 -14.62 -13.61 16.50
CA LEU A 30 -13.50 -13.47 17.44
C LEU A 30 -12.72 -12.17 17.17
N MET A 31 -12.39 -11.87 15.92
CA MET A 31 -11.67 -10.66 15.54
C MET A 31 -12.49 -9.39 15.79
N GLN A 32 -13.80 -9.41 15.55
CA GLN A 32 -14.69 -8.30 15.91
C GLN A 32 -14.71 -8.05 17.41
N HIS A 33 -14.79 -9.10 18.23
CA HIS A 33 -14.71 -8.98 19.69
C HIS A 33 -13.35 -8.45 20.15
N ALA A 34 -12.23 -8.97 19.64
CA ALA A 34 -10.89 -8.50 19.96
C ALA A 34 -10.69 -7.03 19.56
N THR A 35 -11.26 -6.61 18.43
CA THR A 35 -11.22 -5.22 17.96
C THR A 35 -12.04 -4.30 18.88
N LYS A 36 -13.21 -4.75 19.32
CA LYS A 36 -14.05 -3.99 20.26
C LYS A 36 -13.37 -3.86 21.62
N GLU A 37 -12.85 -4.95 22.18
CA GLU A 37 -12.09 -4.97 23.42
C GLU A 37 -10.86 -4.05 23.35
N ALA A 38 -10.12 -4.08 22.24
CA ALA A 38 -8.99 -3.18 22.02
C ALA A 38 -9.40 -1.71 21.82
N LYS A 39 -10.62 -1.41 21.38
CA LYS A 39 -11.15 -0.03 21.28
C LYS A 39 -11.60 0.49 22.64
N ASP A 40 -12.24 -0.36 23.43
CA ASP A 40 -12.78 0.00 24.75
C ASP A 40 -11.66 0.08 25.80
N GLY A 41 -10.56 -0.67 25.62
CA GLY A 41 -9.34 -0.53 26.39
C GLY A 41 -8.61 0.77 26.05
N ASN A 42 -8.28 1.57 27.06
CA ASN A 42 -7.44 2.78 26.93
C ASN A 42 -5.96 2.40 26.70
N LEU A 43 -5.71 1.62 25.64
CA LEU A 43 -4.41 1.07 25.27
C LEU A 43 -3.78 1.91 24.16
N ASP A 44 -2.45 2.02 24.17
CA ASP A 44 -1.70 2.62 23.07
C ASP A 44 -1.93 1.84 21.75
N ILE A 45 -1.81 2.51 20.61
CA ILE A 45 -2.05 1.91 19.28
C ILE A 45 -1.21 0.63 19.10
N LYS A 46 0.06 0.63 19.53
CA LYS A 46 0.93 -0.55 19.44
C LYS A 46 0.40 -1.71 20.29
N GLN A 47 -0.08 -1.40 21.48
CA GLN A 47 -0.66 -2.39 22.40
C GLN A 47 -1.98 -2.94 21.87
N ARG A 48 -2.82 -2.10 21.24
CA ARG A 48 -4.07 -2.51 20.59
C ARG A 48 -3.82 -3.50 19.46
N VAL A 49 -2.85 -3.19 18.58
CA VAL A 49 -2.45 -4.10 17.49
C VAL A 49 -1.90 -5.41 18.05
N ARG A 50 -1.07 -5.34 19.10
CA ARG A 50 -0.53 -6.53 19.77
C ARG A 50 -1.64 -7.38 20.43
N HIS A 51 -2.63 -6.76 21.04
CA HIS A 51 -3.78 -7.45 21.65
C HIS A 51 -4.57 -8.25 20.60
N ILE A 52 -4.93 -7.61 19.49
CA ILE A 52 -5.65 -8.25 18.39
C ILE A 52 -4.81 -9.36 17.77
N GLY A 53 -3.53 -9.10 17.49
CA GLY A 53 -2.60 -10.08 16.94
C GLY A 53 -2.41 -11.30 17.84
N ASN A 54 -2.27 -11.10 19.16
CA ASN A 54 -2.19 -12.19 20.12
C ASN A 54 -3.49 -13.01 20.17
N LYS A 55 -4.65 -12.36 20.17
CA LYS A 55 -5.94 -13.07 20.09
C LYS A 55 -6.05 -13.89 18.82
N PHE A 56 -5.57 -13.38 17.68
CA PHE A 56 -5.54 -14.13 16.43
C PHE A 56 -4.62 -15.35 16.53
N LEU A 57 -3.34 -15.15 16.87
CA LEU A 57 -2.34 -16.22 16.91
C LEU A 57 -2.68 -17.35 17.90
N ASN A 58 -3.37 -17.04 19.01
CA ASN A 58 -3.76 -18.06 19.99
C ASN A 58 -5.02 -18.87 19.58
N HIS A 59 -5.80 -18.39 18.62
CA HIS A 59 -7.04 -19.05 18.19
C HIS A 59 -6.95 -19.65 16.78
N VAL A 60 -6.01 -19.20 15.93
CA VAL A 60 -5.81 -19.80 14.61
C VAL A 60 -5.08 -21.12 14.75
N GLU A 61 -5.64 -22.16 14.15
CA GLU A 61 -4.93 -23.41 13.90
C GLU A 61 -4.06 -23.26 12.64
N ILE A 62 -2.75 -23.46 12.80
CA ILE A 62 -1.76 -23.44 11.72
C ILE A 62 -1.02 -24.77 11.68
N SER A 63 -0.56 -25.18 10.50
CA SER A 63 0.29 -26.37 10.38
C SER A 63 1.66 -26.16 11.04
N ALA A 64 2.34 -27.25 11.41
CA ALA A 64 3.68 -27.17 12.00
C ALA A 64 4.69 -26.45 11.06
N GLN A 65 4.53 -26.62 9.74
CA GLN A 65 5.39 -25.98 8.74
C GLN A 65 5.17 -24.46 8.71
N GLU A 66 3.91 -24.00 8.70
CA GLU A 66 3.57 -22.57 8.75
C GLU A 66 4.03 -21.93 10.07
N ALA A 67 3.92 -22.66 11.19
CA ALA A 67 4.41 -22.19 12.49
C ALA A 67 5.92 -21.93 12.48
N VAL A 68 6.71 -22.83 11.88
CA VAL A 68 8.16 -22.64 11.72
C VAL A 68 8.45 -21.39 10.88
N TYR A 69 7.72 -21.18 9.77
CA TYR A 69 7.89 -19.98 8.95
C TYR A 69 7.59 -18.70 9.74
N LEU A 70 6.52 -18.69 10.55
CA LEU A 70 6.17 -17.54 11.39
C LEU A 70 7.22 -17.27 12.48
N VAL A 71 7.68 -18.30 13.18
CA VAL A 71 8.67 -18.18 14.27
C VAL A 71 10.03 -17.72 13.76
N LEU A 72 10.46 -18.24 12.60
CA LEU A 72 11.72 -17.85 11.95
C LEU A 72 11.61 -16.57 11.12
N GLN A 73 10.44 -15.91 11.12
CA GLN A 73 10.16 -14.71 10.32
C GLN A 73 10.46 -14.89 8.82
N MET A 74 10.22 -16.10 8.32
CA MET A 74 10.39 -16.43 6.92
C MET A 74 9.16 -16.00 6.11
N PRO A 75 9.34 -15.57 4.85
CA PRO A 75 8.22 -15.17 4.02
C PRO A 75 7.31 -16.38 3.70
N LEU A 76 6.03 -16.29 4.07
CA LEU A 76 5.02 -17.34 3.81
C LEU A 76 4.71 -17.52 2.31
N ARG A 77 5.01 -16.50 1.50
CA ARG A 77 4.78 -16.50 0.05
C ARG A 77 5.91 -15.76 -0.64
N LYS A 78 6.31 -16.26 -1.80
CA LYS A 78 7.07 -15.50 -2.80
C LYS A 78 6.19 -15.28 -4.03
N ALA A 79 6.26 -14.09 -4.61
CA ALA A 79 5.58 -13.76 -5.86
C ALA A 79 6.60 -13.12 -6.81
N SER A 80 6.46 -13.40 -8.11
CA SER A 80 7.29 -12.79 -9.15
C SER A 80 6.89 -11.34 -9.47
N ARG A 81 5.68 -10.95 -9.06
CA ARG A 81 5.08 -9.63 -9.25
C ARG A 81 4.76 -9.01 -7.91
N GLN A 82 4.94 -7.70 -7.82
CA GLN A 82 4.54 -6.91 -6.66
C GLN A 82 3.03 -6.76 -6.61
N PHE A 83 2.54 -6.26 -5.49
CA PHE A 83 1.15 -5.92 -5.28
C PHE A 83 1.05 -4.45 -4.92
N VAL A 84 0.28 -3.68 -5.69
CA VAL A 84 0.02 -2.27 -5.44
C VAL A 84 -1.44 -2.11 -5.10
N PHE A 85 -1.73 -1.61 -3.91
CA PHE A 85 -3.09 -1.29 -3.50
C PHE A 85 -3.48 0.11 -4.00
N ILE A 86 -4.58 0.18 -4.75
CA ILE A 86 -5.16 1.45 -5.20
C ILE A 86 -6.46 1.66 -4.43
N ASN A 87 -6.50 2.69 -3.58
CA ASN A 87 -7.70 3.00 -2.79
C ASN A 87 -8.78 3.66 -3.67
N THR A 88 -9.85 2.93 -3.96
CA THR A 88 -10.98 3.40 -4.79
C THR A 88 -12.08 4.09 -3.99
N SER A 89 -11.97 4.25 -2.66
CA SER A 89 -12.94 5.00 -1.86
C SER A 89 -13.05 6.47 -2.30
N PRO A 90 -14.14 7.18 -1.99
CA PRO A 90 -14.26 8.62 -2.21
C PRO A 90 -13.11 9.40 -1.56
N PRO A 91 -12.69 10.57 -2.11
CA PRO A 91 -11.56 11.33 -1.57
C PRO A 91 -11.65 11.65 -0.08
N GLU A 92 -12.86 11.95 0.42
CA GLU A 92 -13.12 12.32 1.82
C GLU A 92 -12.95 11.15 2.80
N GLU A 93 -13.08 9.91 2.33
CA GLU A 93 -12.97 8.70 3.16
C GLU A 93 -11.60 8.03 3.05
N ARG A 94 -10.71 8.52 2.17
CA ARG A 94 -9.40 7.91 1.98
C ARG A 94 -8.53 8.17 3.19
N THR A 95 -7.93 7.10 3.71
CA THR A 95 -6.86 7.22 4.70
C THR A 95 -5.65 7.88 4.05
N ILE A 96 -5.22 8.99 4.63
CA ILE A 96 -4.03 9.74 4.23
C ILE A 96 -2.89 9.47 5.22
N LEU A 97 -1.66 9.57 4.73
CA LEU A 97 -0.49 9.62 5.59
C LEU A 97 -0.11 11.08 5.81
N LEU A 98 0.12 11.47 7.06
CA LEU A 98 0.58 12.82 7.38
C LEU A 98 2.08 12.94 7.14
N LYS A 99 2.52 14.15 6.78
CA LYS A 99 3.94 14.50 6.75
C LYS A 99 4.55 14.33 8.15
N PRO A 100 5.87 14.06 8.25
CA PRO A 100 6.55 14.00 9.53
C PRO A 100 6.33 15.28 10.35
N LEU A 101 6.21 15.15 11.68
CA LEU A 101 5.86 16.27 12.56
C LEU A 101 6.81 17.48 12.43
N HIS A 102 8.11 17.24 12.23
CA HIS A 102 9.10 18.30 12.08
C HIS A 102 8.89 19.14 10.81
N TYR A 103 8.35 18.56 9.73
CA TYR A 103 7.96 19.32 8.54
C TYR A 103 6.69 20.13 8.80
N ILE A 104 5.69 19.51 9.43
CA ILE A 104 4.42 20.18 9.75
C ILE A 104 4.67 21.41 10.65
N GLN A 105 5.60 21.32 11.60
CA GLN A 105 5.97 22.44 12.48
C GLN A 105 6.68 23.61 11.77
N GLN A 106 7.29 23.36 10.61
CA GLN A 106 7.94 24.38 9.80
C GLN A 106 7.00 25.01 8.77
N LEU A 107 5.79 24.44 8.59
CA LEU A 107 4.79 25.02 7.71
C LEU A 107 4.27 26.35 8.29
N PRO A 108 3.91 27.31 7.42
CA PRO A 108 3.24 28.53 7.86
C PRO A 108 1.94 28.22 8.63
N ASP A 109 1.60 29.06 9.61
CA ASP A 109 0.47 28.88 10.55
C ASP A 109 -0.94 28.76 9.91
N GLY A 110 -1.05 28.82 8.58
CA GLY A 110 -2.29 28.61 7.82
C GLY A 110 -2.19 27.59 6.70
N SER A 111 -1.09 26.83 6.59
CA SER A 111 -0.92 25.83 5.55
C SER A 111 -1.77 24.59 5.80
N THR A 112 -2.50 24.15 4.78
CA THR A 112 -3.27 22.89 4.78
C THR A 112 -2.48 21.72 4.20
N ASP A 113 -1.23 21.93 3.81
CA ASP A 113 -0.37 20.94 3.14
C ASP A 113 0.33 19.99 4.13
N ILE A 114 -0.48 19.34 4.96
CA ILE A 114 -0.04 18.40 6.00
C ILE A 114 0.03 16.94 5.51
N GLU A 115 -0.42 16.67 4.29
CA GLU A 115 -0.62 15.33 3.76
C GLU A 115 0.55 14.90 2.86
N CYS A 116 1.00 13.65 2.98
CA CYS A 116 1.91 13.06 2.01
C CYS A 116 1.21 12.80 0.68
N MET A 117 1.91 13.04 -0.43
CA MET A 117 1.42 12.73 -1.77
C MET A 117 1.32 11.23 -2.01
N GLY A 118 0.09 10.71 -1.92
CA GLY A 118 -0.26 9.34 -2.30
C GLY A 118 -0.27 9.12 -3.81
N LEU A 119 -0.33 7.86 -4.23
CA LEU A 119 -0.33 7.43 -5.64
C LEU A 119 -1.35 8.21 -6.51
N ILE A 120 -2.56 8.44 -6.00
CA ILE A 120 -3.63 9.11 -6.73
C ILE A 120 -3.31 10.60 -6.97
N LYS A 121 -2.75 11.29 -5.96
CA LYS A 121 -2.36 12.69 -6.11
C LYS A 121 -1.18 12.84 -7.07
N LYS A 122 -0.20 11.93 -6.96
CA LYS A 122 0.93 11.83 -7.90
C LYS A 122 0.47 11.61 -9.34
N TYR A 123 -0.53 10.76 -9.54
CA TYR A 123 -1.15 10.55 -10.85
C TYR A 123 -1.88 11.80 -11.35
N ALA A 124 -2.56 12.55 -10.47
CA ALA A 124 -3.22 13.80 -10.83
C ALA A 124 -2.21 14.89 -11.23
N ALA A 125 -1.05 14.95 -10.56
CA ALA A 125 0.05 15.87 -10.84
C ALA A 125 0.97 15.42 -11.98
N ARG A 126 0.62 14.34 -12.70
CA ARG A 126 1.47 13.81 -13.77
C ARG A 126 1.59 14.80 -14.95
N PRO A 127 2.75 14.89 -15.62
CA PRO A 127 2.89 15.72 -16.81
C PRO A 127 1.96 15.25 -17.95
N LYS A 128 1.54 16.19 -18.81
CA LYS A 128 0.63 15.94 -19.94
C LYS A 128 1.13 14.87 -20.91
N VAL A 129 2.45 14.67 -21.00
CA VAL A 129 3.05 13.60 -21.82
C VAL A 129 2.60 12.20 -21.36
N LEU A 130 2.27 12.04 -20.07
CA LEU A 130 1.78 10.80 -19.47
C LEU A 130 0.25 10.70 -19.44
N GLU A 131 -0.47 11.56 -20.17
CA GLU A 131 -1.94 11.54 -20.21
C GLU A 131 -2.50 10.24 -20.81
N SER A 132 -1.73 9.60 -21.69
CA SER A 132 -2.08 8.31 -22.33
C SER A 132 -2.12 7.12 -21.36
N TYR A 133 -1.48 7.22 -20.20
CA TYR A 133 -1.47 6.15 -19.20
C TYR A 133 -2.65 6.31 -18.24
N CYS A 134 -3.41 5.24 -18.03
CA CYS A 134 -4.43 5.22 -16.97
C CYS A 134 -3.80 5.06 -15.59
N LEU A 135 -4.57 5.23 -14.51
CA LEU A 135 -4.07 5.11 -13.13
C LEU A 135 -3.43 3.74 -12.83
N ALA A 136 -4.00 2.66 -13.36
CA ALA A 136 -3.48 1.31 -13.16
C ALA A 136 -2.15 1.11 -13.90
N ASP A 137 -2.05 1.57 -15.15
CA ASP A 137 -0.80 1.53 -15.90
C ASP A 137 0.26 2.40 -15.24
N PHE A 138 -0.12 3.60 -14.78
CA PHE A 138 0.78 4.48 -14.06
C PHE A 138 1.34 3.80 -12.80
N ALA A 139 0.48 3.17 -12.01
CA ALA A 139 0.89 2.43 -10.81
C ALA A 139 1.77 1.22 -11.11
N ALA A 140 1.59 0.58 -12.27
CA ALA A 140 2.37 -0.56 -12.71
C ALA A 140 3.77 -0.17 -13.19
N TRP A 141 3.90 0.96 -13.89
CA TRP A 141 5.08 1.30 -14.68
C TRP A 141 5.92 2.45 -14.12
N PHE A 142 5.38 3.28 -13.23
CA PHE A 142 6.08 4.47 -12.76
C PHE A 142 6.42 4.39 -11.27
N ASP A 143 7.63 4.87 -10.94
CA ASP A 143 8.01 5.30 -9.61
C ASP A 143 8.12 6.81 -9.56
N VAL A 144 7.60 7.39 -8.46
CA VAL A 144 7.59 8.83 -8.27
C VAL A 144 8.42 9.17 -7.05
N THR A 145 9.58 9.74 -7.29
CA THR A 145 10.53 10.19 -6.29
C THR A 145 10.58 11.71 -6.26
N THR A 146 10.83 12.29 -5.08
CA THR A 146 11.18 13.70 -4.99
C THR A 146 12.69 13.84 -5.05
N ASN A 147 13.17 14.89 -5.71
CA ASN A 147 14.58 15.04 -6.06
C ASN A 147 15.42 15.50 -4.86
N ASN A 148 15.51 14.68 -3.80
CA ASN A 148 16.37 14.96 -2.66
C ASN A 148 17.66 14.15 -2.76
N LYS A 149 18.73 14.81 -3.20
CA LYS A 149 20.09 14.29 -3.08
C LYS A 149 20.44 14.14 -1.59
N LYS A 150 20.69 12.88 -1.18
CA LYS A 150 21.26 12.36 0.09
C LYS A 150 20.27 12.04 1.23
N SER A 151 19.92 10.77 1.37
CA SER A 151 20.55 9.86 2.35
C SER A 151 19.95 8.45 2.23
N GLU A 152 20.81 7.44 2.22
CA GLU A 152 20.39 6.04 2.35
C GLU A 152 19.80 5.80 3.75
N SER A 153 18.48 5.71 3.84
CA SER A 153 17.81 4.79 4.75
C SER A 153 16.37 4.59 4.29
N ALA A 154 16.01 3.35 4.02
CA ALA A 154 14.70 2.96 3.54
C ALA A 154 13.56 3.40 4.49
N MET A 155 12.45 3.74 3.83
CA MET A 155 11.08 3.91 4.32
C MET A 155 10.63 5.33 4.71
N LEU A 156 9.58 5.75 4.01
CA LEU A 156 8.70 6.92 4.24
C LEU A 156 9.32 8.27 3.87
N ASP A 157 9.50 8.51 2.56
CA ASP A 157 9.89 9.84 2.09
C ASP A 157 8.65 10.65 1.69
N GLY A 158 8.20 11.49 2.62
CA GLY A 158 7.15 12.50 2.46
C GLY A 158 7.79 13.88 2.49
N ASN A 159 8.51 14.22 1.42
CA ASN A 159 9.23 15.49 1.33
C ASN A 159 8.79 16.24 0.07
N GLU A 160 7.94 17.25 0.24
CA GLU A 160 7.56 18.22 -0.79
C GLU A 160 7.69 19.62 -0.21
N SER A 161 8.50 20.43 -0.88
CA SER A 161 8.51 21.88 -0.80
C SER A 161 8.06 22.37 -2.18
N GLU A 162 6.86 22.96 -2.25
CA GLU A 162 6.43 23.70 -3.43
C GLU A 162 6.96 25.13 -3.30
N ASP A 163 7.90 25.51 -4.15
CA ASP A 163 8.09 26.90 -4.53
C ASP A 163 7.60 27.01 -5.97
N GLY A 164 6.59 27.85 -6.18
CA GLY A 164 5.95 28.00 -7.48
C GLY A 164 6.89 28.69 -8.46
N ASN A 165 6.99 28.14 -9.67
CA ASN A 165 6.89 28.88 -10.93
C ASN A 165 6.95 27.92 -12.14
N GLU A 166 6.00 28.15 -13.04
CA GLU A 166 5.93 27.90 -14.50
C GLU A 166 6.63 26.68 -15.13
N ASP A 167 5.78 25.75 -15.61
CA ASP A 167 5.96 24.73 -16.66
C ASP A 167 7.31 24.69 -17.43
N GLU A 168 8.40 24.27 -16.78
CA GLU A 168 9.62 23.82 -17.44
C GLU A 168 9.72 22.28 -17.36
N LEU A 169 9.37 21.60 -18.46
CA LEU A 169 9.53 20.16 -18.62
C LEU A 169 10.97 19.84 -19.04
N ASP A 170 11.80 19.47 -18.08
CA ASP A 170 13.16 18.98 -18.36
C ASP A 170 13.12 17.48 -18.70
N ILE A 171 13.21 17.16 -19.99
CA ILE A 171 13.40 15.78 -20.45
C ILE A 171 14.90 15.48 -20.41
N GLN A 172 15.35 14.79 -19.36
CA GLN A 172 16.71 14.25 -19.30
C GLN A 172 16.66 12.78 -19.71
N GLU A 173 17.01 12.49 -20.97
CA GLU A 173 17.42 11.15 -21.39
C GLU A 173 18.83 10.92 -20.83
N GLN A 174 18.93 10.18 -19.72
CA GLN A 174 20.21 9.60 -19.31
C GLN A 174 20.34 8.23 -19.98
N ASP A 175 21.47 8.04 -20.66
CA ASP A 175 21.88 6.80 -21.32
C ASP A 175 21.82 5.62 -20.34
N ASP A 176 20.68 4.93 -20.33
CA ASP A 176 20.43 3.54 -19.92
C ASP A 176 18.90 3.33 -19.88
N ASN A 177 18.25 3.32 -21.05
CA ASN A 177 16.86 2.87 -21.31
C ASN A 177 15.73 3.35 -20.36
N THR A 178 15.99 4.35 -19.52
CA THR A 178 15.13 4.81 -18.43
C THR A 178 14.61 6.18 -18.81
N THR A 179 13.32 6.27 -19.15
CA THR A 179 12.68 7.56 -19.38
C THR A 179 12.28 8.18 -18.05
N CYS A 180 12.88 9.33 -17.73
CA CYS A 180 12.55 10.15 -16.56
C CYS A 180 11.83 11.43 -17.00
N TYR A 181 10.74 11.77 -16.30
CA TYR A 181 10.02 13.02 -16.49
C TYR A 181 10.09 13.83 -15.20
N THR A 182 10.33 15.14 -15.27
CA THR A 182 10.32 16.01 -14.10
C THR A 182 9.17 17.02 -14.19
N VAL A 183 8.50 17.25 -13.06
CA VAL A 183 7.53 18.34 -12.88
C VAL A 183 7.77 18.93 -11.50
N GLY A 184 8.33 20.14 -11.44
CA GLY A 184 8.76 20.75 -10.18
C GLY A 184 9.76 19.85 -9.43
N ALA A 185 9.44 19.51 -8.17
CA ALA A 185 10.25 18.63 -7.34
C ALA A 185 10.05 17.12 -7.60
N LEU A 186 9.02 16.75 -8.38
CA LEU A 186 8.65 15.36 -8.64
C LEU A 186 9.40 14.82 -9.87
N GLN A 187 9.98 13.64 -9.72
CA GLN A 187 10.55 12.85 -10.80
C GLN A 187 9.75 11.57 -10.99
N PHE A 188 9.29 11.35 -12.22
CA PHE A 188 8.58 10.16 -12.66
C PHE A 188 9.53 9.28 -13.45
N LYS A 189 9.96 8.19 -12.86
CA LYS A 189 10.84 7.20 -13.50
C LYS A 189 10.01 6.05 -14.02
N LYS A 190 10.13 5.75 -15.32
CA LYS A 190 9.51 4.56 -15.90
C LYS A 190 10.39 3.33 -15.65
N GLU A 191 9.79 2.29 -15.10
CA GLU A 191 10.43 0.99 -14.89
C GLU A 191 10.55 0.20 -16.20
N GLU A 192 11.60 -0.63 -16.33
CA GLU A 192 11.80 -1.48 -17.50
C GLU A 192 10.73 -2.57 -17.63
N LYS A 193 10.15 -2.99 -16.52
CA LYS A 193 9.11 -4.01 -16.42
C LYS A 193 8.00 -3.55 -15.49
N PRO A 194 6.74 -3.92 -15.75
CA PRO A 194 5.65 -3.58 -14.86
C PRO A 194 5.83 -4.29 -13.52
N LYS A 195 5.51 -3.59 -12.44
CA LYS A 195 5.51 -4.13 -11.07
C LYS A 195 4.43 -5.21 -10.89
N LEU A 196 3.34 -5.10 -11.64
CA LEU A 196 2.11 -5.92 -11.57
C LEU A 196 2.04 -7.01 -12.63
#